data_AF-A0ABD5YMG8-F1
#
_entry.id   AF-A0ABD5YMG8-F1
#
_cell.length_a   1.000
_cell.length_b   1.000
_cell.length_c   1.000
_cell.angle_alpha   90.00
_cell.angle_beta   90.00
_cell.angle_gamma   90.00
#
_symmetry.space_group_name_H-M   'P 1'
#
loop_
_entity.id
_entity.type
_entity.pdbx_description
1 polymer ?
#
loop_
_entity_poly.entity_id
_entity_poly.type
_entity_poly.pdbx_seq_one_letter_code
_entity_poly.pdbx_strand_id
1 'polypeptide(L)'
;MGLTLTTRDRIVLRLLAEAPVSCNEIAATVEWSATDLEGRLESLEENGLLWERDNGTYTLTGSGFRVLETSGSDNRDCQIDVSDQIQQTIGELNLRPDRAKAVQSAAAFLQYWGQASESEIIDGIYSERPSGYESADEWWQTFMRETLASLPDIKPPTNGATVWQYAGTPEIEEHTEDGRSFLESSPTSYGSVKHALETLALTADQRAAVHAAFVVLRHNSTASETALKRESYERVKPTTMSAEAWWSLRIEPILQKLPGIERVDEQTFHYTGDDVGSGQHPDSE
;
A
#
# COMPACT_ATOMS: atom_id res chain seq x y z
N MET A 1 7.34 -20.61 1.27
CA MET A 1 8.76 -20.38 1.59
C MET A 1 9.22 -19.32 0.59
N GLY A 2 9.74 -18.17 1.01
CA GLY A 2 10.07 -17.10 0.06
C GLY A 2 11.28 -17.44 -0.79
N LEU A 3 11.16 -17.37 -2.12
CA LEU A 3 12.27 -17.52 -3.05
C LEU A 3 13.27 -16.37 -2.87
N THR A 4 14.51 -16.68 -2.53
CA THR A 4 15.61 -15.69 -2.56
C THR A 4 16.28 -15.74 -3.93
N LEU A 5 16.32 -14.62 -4.63
CA LEU A 5 16.94 -14.50 -5.95
C LEU A 5 18.45 -14.35 -5.81
N THR A 6 19.18 -15.23 -6.46
CA THR A 6 20.63 -15.22 -6.56
C THR A 6 21.08 -14.36 -7.75
N THR A 7 22.37 -14.01 -7.78
CA THR A 7 22.97 -13.32 -8.94
C THR A 7 22.76 -14.08 -10.24
N ARG A 8 22.80 -15.43 -10.21
CA ARG A 8 22.59 -16.26 -11.40
C ARG A 8 21.15 -16.22 -11.90
N ASP A 9 20.17 -16.20 -10.99
CA ASP A 9 18.77 -16.03 -11.38
C ASP A 9 18.54 -14.72 -12.11
N ARG A 10 19.18 -13.65 -11.67
CA ARG A 10 19.08 -12.35 -12.34
C ARG A 10 19.67 -12.38 -13.75
N ILE A 11 20.73 -13.17 -13.98
CA ILE A 11 21.28 -13.35 -15.32
C ILE A 11 20.29 -14.13 -16.20
N VAL A 12 19.67 -15.19 -15.67
CA VAL A 12 18.61 -15.94 -16.39
C VAL A 12 17.45 -15.00 -16.76
N LEU A 13 16.93 -14.26 -15.79
CA LEU A 13 15.82 -13.34 -16.02
C LEU A 13 16.22 -12.29 -17.07
N ARG A 14 17.42 -11.70 -16.99
CA ARG A 14 17.89 -10.67 -17.94
C ARG A 14 17.99 -11.22 -19.36
N LEU A 15 18.46 -12.44 -19.51
CA LEU A 15 18.51 -13.13 -20.80
C LEU A 15 17.10 -13.27 -21.41
N LEU A 16 16.11 -13.62 -20.56
CA LEU A 16 14.71 -13.78 -20.97
C LEU A 16 13.96 -12.45 -21.20
N ALA A 17 14.50 -11.32 -20.73
CA ALA A 17 13.94 -10.00 -21.00
C ALA A 17 14.17 -9.55 -22.44
N GLU A 18 15.25 -10.03 -23.07
CA GLU A 18 15.61 -9.67 -24.45
C GLU A 18 14.85 -10.52 -25.47
N ALA A 19 14.72 -11.83 -25.21
CA ALA A 19 13.98 -12.76 -26.06
C ALA A 19 13.62 -14.04 -25.30
N PRO A 20 12.66 -14.84 -25.79
CA PRO A 20 12.44 -16.19 -25.28
C PRO A 20 13.64 -17.10 -25.59
N VAL A 21 14.13 -17.84 -24.59
CA VAL A 21 15.36 -18.64 -24.70
C VAL A 21 15.15 -20.06 -24.19
N SER A 22 15.82 -21.05 -24.80
CA SER A 22 15.75 -22.46 -24.37
C SER A 22 16.61 -22.76 -23.14
N CYS A 23 16.28 -23.85 -22.42
CA CYS A 23 17.06 -24.33 -21.27
C CYS A 23 18.56 -24.50 -21.61
N ASN A 24 18.89 -25.04 -22.78
CA ASN A 24 20.29 -25.25 -23.21
C ASN A 24 21.06 -23.94 -23.39
N GLU A 25 20.42 -22.93 -23.97
CA GLU A 25 21.03 -21.60 -24.18
C GLU A 25 21.21 -20.85 -22.85
N ILE A 26 20.23 -20.99 -21.94
CA ILE A 26 20.34 -20.47 -20.57
C ILE A 26 21.52 -21.15 -19.86
N ALA A 27 21.60 -22.49 -19.88
CA ALA A 27 22.67 -23.27 -19.23
C ALA A 27 24.06 -22.87 -19.72
N ALA A 28 24.22 -22.67 -21.03
CA ALA A 28 25.46 -22.22 -21.64
C ALA A 28 25.88 -20.81 -21.16
N THR A 29 24.90 -19.97 -20.82
CA THR A 29 25.14 -18.58 -20.38
C THR A 29 25.45 -18.47 -18.89
N VAL A 30 24.76 -19.23 -18.03
CA VAL A 30 24.88 -19.12 -16.56
C VAL A 30 25.80 -20.16 -15.91
N GLU A 31 26.46 -20.99 -16.73
CA GLU A 31 27.37 -22.07 -16.30
C GLU A 31 26.74 -23.03 -15.29
N TRP A 32 25.45 -23.37 -15.48
CA TRP A 32 24.76 -24.39 -14.70
C TRP A 32 24.76 -25.75 -15.39
N SER A 33 24.71 -26.82 -14.58
CA SER A 33 24.34 -28.13 -15.11
C SER A 33 22.87 -28.10 -15.54
N ALA A 34 22.50 -28.88 -16.56
CA ALA A 34 21.12 -28.93 -17.05
C ALA A 34 20.14 -29.30 -15.93
N THR A 35 20.51 -30.25 -15.06
CA THR A 35 19.70 -30.70 -13.93
C THR A 35 19.51 -29.62 -12.86
N ASP A 36 20.55 -28.83 -12.55
CA ASP A 36 20.42 -27.74 -11.57
C ASP A 36 19.61 -26.58 -12.14
N LEU A 37 19.74 -26.31 -13.44
CA LEU A 37 18.97 -25.28 -14.13
C LEU A 37 17.49 -25.66 -14.21
N GLU A 38 17.15 -26.90 -14.54
CA GLU A 38 15.75 -27.37 -14.60
C GLU A 38 15.03 -27.17 -13.28
N GLY A 39 15.59 -27.66 -12.16
CA GLY A 39 15.00 -27.45 -10.84
C GLY A 39 14.94 -25.97 -10.44
N ARG A 40 15.82 -25.13 -10.99
CA ARG A 40 15.78 -23.69 -10.74
C ARG A 40 14.74 -22.97 -11.59
N LEU A 41 14.58 -23.34 -12.85
CA LEU A 41 13.54 -22.80 -13.74
C LEU A 41 12.15 -23.15 -13.22
N GLU A 42 11.94 -24.40 -12.76
CA GLU A 42 10.71 -24.81 -12.09
C GLU A 42 10.41 -23.91 -10.88
N SER A 43 11.42 -23.66 -10.05
CA SER A 43 11.26 -22.76 -8.91
C SER A 43 10.93 -21.31 -9.31
N LEU A 44 11.52 -20.80 -10.41
CA LEU A 44 11.21 -19.45 -10.91
C LEU A 44 9.79 -19.37 -11.51
N GLU A 45 9.33 -20.45 -12.15
CA GLU A 45 7.98 -20.59 -12.69
C GLU A 45 6.93 -20.69 -11.57
N GLU A 46 7.16 -21.50 -10.53
CA GLU A 46 6.28 -21.61 -9.36
C GLU A 46 6.10 -20.27 -8.62
N ASN A 47 7.11 -19.40 -8.68
CA ASN A 47 7.06 -18.06 -8.12
C ASN A 47 6.52 -17.01 -9.11
N GLY A 48 6.06 -17.46 -10.29
CA GLY A 48 5.40 -16.65 -11.30
C GLY A 48 6.32 -15.65 -11.99
N LEU A 49 7.63 -15.88 -12.04
CA LEU A 49 8.62 -14.96 -12.63
C LEU A 49 8.85 -15.23 -14.13
N LEU A 50 8.63 -16.46 -14.57
CA LEU A 50 8.72 -16.89 -15.95
C LEU A 50 7.68 -17.98 -16.21
N TRP A 51 7.52 -18.38 -17.46
CA TRP A 51 6.74 -19.57 -17.82
C TRP A 51 7.34 -20.26 -19.04
N GLU A 52 7.15 -21.58 -19.12
CA GLU A 52 7.56 -22.40 -20.27
C GLU A 52 6.54 -22.33 -21.41
N ARG A 53 7.03 -22.18 -22.64
CA ARG A 53 6.22 -22.26 -23.87
C ARG A 53 6.23 -23.68 -24.44
N ASP A 54 5.22 -24.01 -25.25
CA ASP A 54 5.06 -25.33 -25.90
C ASP A 54 6.26 -25.80 -26.76
N ASN A 55 7.18 -24.88 -27.09
CA ASN A 55 8.40 -25.16 -27.85
C ASN A 55 9.66 -25.38 -26.98
N GLY A 56 9.53 -25.47 -25.65
CA GLY A 56 10.64 -25.65 -24.71
C GLY A 56 11.50 -24.39 -24.51
N THR A 57 10.95 -23.21 -24.80
CA THR A 57 11.58 -21.92 -24.49
C THR A 57 10.86 -21.25 -23.33
N TYR A 58 11.60 -20.49 -22.54
CA TYR A 58 11.06 -19.75 -21.41
C TYR A 58 10.87 -18.29 -21.80
N THR A 59 9.93 -17.61 -21.14
CA THR A 59 9.72 -16.17 -21.31
C THR A 59 9.37 -15.56 -19.95
N LEU A 60 9.71 -14.29 -19.74
CA LEU A 60 9.33 -13.59 -18.52
C LEU A 60 7.83 -13.33 -18.43
N THR A 61 7.33 -13.31 -17.20
CA THR A 61 6.03 -12.72 -16.85
C THR A 61 6.20 -11.23 -16.51
N GLY A 62 5.10 -10.49 -16.34
CA GLY A 62 5.15 -9.12 -15.84
C GLY A 62 5.83 -8.99 -14.46
N SER A 63 5.65 -9.99 -13.58
CA SER A 63 6.33 -10.04 -12.28
C SER A 63 7.85 -10.25 -12.43
N GLY A 64 8.27 -11.10 -13.39
CA GLY A 64 9.69 -11.29 -13.72
C GLY A 64 10.37 -10.02 -14.25
N PHE A 65 9.67 -9.27 -15.11
CA PHE A 65 10.14 -7.95 -15.58
C PHE A 65 10.32 -6.95 -14.44
N ARG A 66 9.31 -6.80 -13.56
CA ARG A 66 9.40 -5.89 -12.40
C ARG A 66 10.54 -6.23 -11.45
N VAL A 67 10.77 -7.52 -11.23
CA VAL A 67 11.90 -8.01 -10.41
C VAL A 67 13.25 -7.64 -11.02
N LEU A 68 13.37 -7.66 -12.34
CA LEU A 68 14.60 -7.23 -13.03
C LEU A 68 14.81 -5.74 -12.96
N GLU A 69 13.77 -4.95 -13.20
CA GLU A 69 13.83 -3.49 -13.12
C GLU A 69 14.27 -3.04 -11.73
N THR A 70 13.70 -3.65 -10.69
CA THR A 70 14.08 -3.37 -9.29
C THR A 70 15.45 -3.91 -8.88
N SER A 71 16.09 -4.77 -9.68
CA SER A 71 17.38 -5.42 -9.36
C SER A 71 18.55 -4.97 -10.23
N GLY A 72 18.32 -4.13 -11.25
CA GLY A 72 19.28 -3.77 -12.30
C GLY A 72 20.29 -2.68 -11.91
N SER A 73 20.08 -2.01 -10.80
CA SER A 73 20.96 -0.96 -10.28
C SER A 73 21.86 -1.49 -9.17
N ASP A 74 23.12 -1.70 -9.52
CA ASP A 74 24.18 -1.84 -8.52
C ASP A 74 24.15 -0.61 -7.58
N ASN A 75 23.63 -0.82 -6.37
CA ASN A 75 23.82 0.02 -5.20
C ASN A 75 23.44 1.51 -5.34
N ARG A 76 22.52 1.84 -6.26
CA ARG A 76 21.92 3.19 -6.41
C ARG A 76 20.40 3.22 -6.19
N ASP A 77 19.64 2.14 -6.42
CA ASP A 77 18.18 2.13 -6.18
C ASP A 77 17.78 1.62 -4.80
N CYS A 78 18.33 2.27 -3.77
CA CYS A 78 17.54 2.48 -2.56
C CYS A 78 17.28 3.96 -2.32
N GLN A 79 17.80 4.84 -3.18
CA GLN A 79 17.32 6.21 -3.23
C GLN A 79 15.97 6.16 -3.92
N ILE A 80 14.96 6.46 -3.11
CA ILE A 80 13.65 6.85 -3.56
C ILE A 80 13.87 7.94 -4.62
N ASP A 81 13.42 7.69 -5.86
CA ASP A 81 13.60 8.58 -7.01
C ASP A 81 12.93 9.93 -6.70
N VAL A 82 13.74 10.84 -6.16
CA VAL A 82 13.38 12.25 -5.99
C VAL A 82 14.44 13.09 -6.65
N SER A 83 14.00 14.18 -7.27
CA SER A 83 14.87 15.11 -7.99
C SER A 83 16.09 15.54 -7.16
N ASP A 84 17.23 15.75 -7.82
CA ASP A 84 18.49 16.17 -7.19
C ASP A 84 18.31 17.39 -6.27
N GLN A 85 17.43 18.31 -6.65
CA GLN A 85 17.13 19.50 -5.87
C GLN A 85 16.45 19.16 -4.53
N ILE A 86 15.47 18.23 -4.53
CA ILE A 86 14.85 17.73 -3.29
C ILE A 86 15.88 16.99 -2.45
N GLN A 87 16.71 16.13 -3.06
CA GLN A 87 17.75 15.41 -2.33
C GLN A 87 18.73 16.37 -1.63
N GLN A 88 19.15 17.42 -2.33
CA GLN A 88 20.02 18.45 -1.78
C GLN A 88 19.36 19.16 -0.60
N THR A 89 18.11 19.62 -0.74
CA THR A 89 17.40 20.29 0.35
C THR A 89 17.25 19.38 1.57
N ILE A 90 16.91 18.10 1.38
CA ILE A 90 16.83 17.13 2.50
C ILE A 90 18.20 16.96 3.19
N GLY A 91 19.29 16.95 2.42
CA GLY A 91 20.65 16.92 2.95
C GLY A 91 21.00 18.16 3.78
N GLU A 92 20.56 19.35 3.35
CA GLU A 92 20.78 20.62 4.04
C GLU A 92 19.98 20.74 5.35
N LEU A 93 18.82 20.08 5.44
CA LEU A 93 18.00 20.03 6.65
C LEU A 93 18.63 19.24 7.81
N ASN A 94 19.74 18.51 7.56
CA ASN A 94 20.50 17.75 8.56
C ASN A 94 19.62 16.86 9.46
N LEU A 95 18.63 16.21 8.86
CA LEU A 95 17.69 15.34 9.54
C LEU A 95 18.37 14.04 9.99
N ARG A 96 17.81 13.40 11.02
CA ARG A 96 18.19 12.01 11.34
C ARG A 96 17.96 11.11 10.12
N PRO A 97 18.76 10.04 9.92
CA PRO A 97 18.66 9.20 8.72
C PRO A 97 17.27 8.57 8.48
N ASP A 98 16.55 8.20 9.54
CA ASP A 98 15.19 7.66 9.46
C ASP A 98 14.17 8.73 9.01
N ARG A 99 14.29 9.95 9.54
CA ARG A 99 13.48 11.11 9.17
C ARG A 99 13.74 11.57 7.73
N ALA A 100 15.01 11.62 7.32
CA ALA A 100 15.38 11.93 5.94
C ALA A 100 14.73 10.94 4.96
N LYS A 101 14.75 9.64 5.26
CA LYS A 101 14.09 8.62 4.44
C LYS A 101 12.57 8.76 4.41
N ALA A 102 11.93 9.10 5.54
CA ALA A 102 10.49 9.36 5.56
C ALA A 102 10.10 10.52 4.64
N VAL A 103 10.88 11.60 4.66
CA VAL A 103 10.66 12.78 3.82
C VAL A 103 10.92 12.46 2.35
N GLN A 104 11.97 11.72 2.04
CA GLN A 104 12.23 11.22 0.68
C GLN A 104 11.05 10.38 0.18
N SER A 105 10.50 9.48 1.01
CA SER A 105 9.35 8.65 0.64
C SER A 105 8.10 9.49 0.37
N ALA A 106 7.81 10.48 1.21
CA ALA A 106 6.68 11.38 0.99
C ALA A 106 6.85 12.24 -0.28
N ALA A 107 8.08 12.71 -0.55
CA ALA A 107 8.38 13.46 -1.76
C ALA A 107 8.20 12.60 -3.02
N ALA A 108 8.76 11.38 -3.08
CA ALA A 108 8.53 10.52 -4.24
C ALA A 108 7.09 10.07 -4.38
N PHE A 109 6.38 9.85 -3.27
CA PHE A 109 4.95 9.58 -3.33
C PHE A 109 4.23 10.71 -4.07
N LEU A 110 4.52 11.98 -3.75
CA LEU A 110 3.97 13.12 -4.47
C LEU A 110 4.48 13.26 -5.90
N GLN A 111 5.72 12.89 -6.19
CA GLN A 111 6.26 12.96 -7.56
C GLN A 111 5.63 11.91 -8.47
N TYR A 112 5.52 10.67 -8.00
CA TYR A 112 4.89 9.59 -8.73
C TYR A 112 3.43 9.92 -9.05
N TRP A 113 2.72 10.43 -8.05
CA TRP A 113 1.28 10.61 -8.08
C TRP A 113 0.79 12.04 -8.41
N GLY A 114 1.68 13.02 -8.49
CA GLY A 114 1.37 14.44 -8.74
C GLY A 114 0.69 15.18 -7.59
N GLN A 115 -0.22 14.54 -6.87
CA GLN A 115 -0.92 15.16 -5.75
C GLN A 115 -1.40 14.11 -4.75
N ALA A 116 -1.48 14.46 -3.47
CA ALA A 116 -1.98 13.59 -2.42
C ALA A 116 -2.55 14.39 -1.25
N SER A 117 -3.58 13.86 -0.60
CA SER A 117 -4.08 14.37 0.68
C SER A 117 -3.15 14.01 1.84
N GLU A 118 -3.30 14.72 2.96
CA GLU A 118 -2.62 14.40 4.22
C GLU A 118 -2.82 12.94 4.62
N SER A 119 -4.04 12.42 4.53
CA SER A 119 -4.36 11.07 4.99
C SER A 119 -3.75 9.98 4.10
N GLU A 120 -3.63 10.22 2.79
CA GLU A 120 -2.91 9.32 1.87
C GLU A 120 -1.40 9.29 2.15
N ILE A 121 -0.79 10.45 2.39
CA ILE A 121 0.65 10.51 2.72
C ILE A 121 0.90 9.81 4.06
N ILE A 122 0.05 10.03 5.04
CA ILE A 122 0.14 9.34 6.33
C ILE A 122 0.01 7.82 6.13
N ASP A 123 -1.01 7.34 5.42
CA ASP A 123 -1.24 5.91 5.24
C ASP A 123 -0.08 5.23 4.51
N GLY A 124 0.36 5.84 3.41
CA GLY A 124 1.43 5.31 2.56
C GLY A 124 2.81 5.32 3.22
N ILE A 125 3.09 6.26 4.13
CA ILE A 125 4.46 6.47 4.64
C ILE A 125 4.60 6.15 6.13
N TYR A 126 3.66 6.57 6.99
CA TYR A 126 3.82 6.46 8.44
C TYR A 126 3.92 5.00 8.90
N SER A 127 3.13 4.11 8.28
CA SER A 127 3.07 2.70 8.63
C SER A 127 4.41 1.98 8.46
N GLU A 128 5.24 2.43 7.52
CA GLU A 128 6.57 1.90 7.25
C GLU A 128 7.69 2.74 7.91
N ARG A 129 7.46 4.05 8.07
CA ARG A 129 8.49 5.02 8.48
C ARG A 129 8.02 5.96 9.61
N PRO A 130 7.65 5.45 10.79
CA PRO A 130 7.15 6.27 11.90
C PRO A 130 8.21 7.21 12.50
N SER A 131 9.50 6.98 12.23
CA SER A 131 10.60 7.90 12.56
C SER A 131 10.70 8.28 14.06
N GLY A 132 10.27 7.36 14.94
CA GLY A 132 10.29 7.51 16.39
C GLY A 132 9.09 8.23 17.00
N TYR A 133 8.04 8.52 16.22
CA TYR A 133 6.78 9.07 16.70
C TYR A 133 5.82 7.95 17.09
N GLU A 134 5.00 8.17 18.13
CA GLU A 134 4.06 7.18 18.64
C GLU A 134 2.72 7.21 17.91
N SER A 135 2.35 8.35 17.34
CA SER A 135 1.13 8.53 16.56
C SER A 135 1.40 9.20 15.21
N ALA A 136 0.57 8.84 14.24
CA ALA A 136 0.58 9.42 12.91
C ALA A 136 0.27 10.92 12.90
N ASP A 137 -0.66 11.36 13.75
CA ASP A 137 -1.02 12.78 13.90
C ASP A 137 0.15 13.60 14.44
N GLU A 138 0.82 13.11 15.50
CA GLU A 138 2.02 13.77 16.04
C GLU A 138 3.15 13.81 15.00
N TRP A 139 3.39 12.70 14.29
CA TRP A 139 4.37 12.62 13.22
C TRP A 139 4.10 13.64 12.12
N TRP A 140 2.84 13.77 11.70
CA TRP A 140 2.44 14.68 10.65
C TRP A 140 2.57 16.14 11.09
N GLN A 141 1.92 16.52 12.20
CA GLN A 141 1.84 17.90 12.65
C GLN A 141 3.20 18.45 13.14
N THR A 142 4.04 17.59 13.75
CA THR A 142 5.29 18.04 14.38
C THR A 142 6.49 18.02 13.43
N PHE A 143 6.45 17.17 12.39
CA PHE A 143 7.62 16.93 11.56
C PHE A 143 7.30 16.93 10.08
N MET A 144 6.46 16.02 9.61
CA MET A 144 6.32 15.79 8.16
C MET A 144 5.77 17.03 7.46
N ARG A 145 4.72 17.65 8.00
CA ARG A 145 4.03 18.77 7.38
C ARG A 145 4.94 19.96 7.07
N GLU A 146 5.66 20.47 8.06
CA GLU A 146 6.55 21.63 7.86
C GLU A 146 7.75 21.28 7.00
N THR A 147 8.30 20.07 7.18
CA THR A 147 9.46 19.61 6.40
C THR A 147 9.10 19.48 4.93
N LEU A 148 7.95 18.88 4.62
CA LEU A 148 7.45 18.68 3.26
C LEU A 148 7.16 20.03 2.56
N ALA A 149 6.61 21.01 3.29
CA ALA A 149 6.38 22.36 2.77
C ALA A 149 7.68 23.15 2.48
N SER A 150 8.80 22.74 3.07
CA SER A 150 10.10 23.36 2.84
C SER A 150 10.81 22.84 1.60
N LEU A 151 10.34 21.74 1.02
CA LEU A 151 10.96 21.12 -0.14
C LEU A 151 10.65 21.88 -1.43
N PRO A 152 11.61 21.94 -2.37
CA PRO A 152 11.37 22.49 -3.69
C PRO A 152 10.32 21.64 -4.42
N ASP A 153 9.55 22.29 -5.28
CA ASP A 153 8.50 21.70 -6.11
C ASP A 153 7.36 21.00 -5.35
N ILE A 154 7.34 21.04 -4.02
CA ILE A 154 6.20 20.56 -3.24
C ILE A 154 5.42 21.75 -2.71
N LYS A 155 4.15 21.80 -3.10
CA LYS A 155 3.22 22.87 -2.73
C LYS A 155 2.29 22.37 -1.63
N PRO A 156 2.30 23.03 -0.45
CA PRO A 156 1.29 22.75 0.55
C PRO A 156 -0.10 23.18 0.04
N PRO A 157 -1.19 22.62 0.61
CA PRO A 157 -2.54 23.02 0.26
C PRO A 157 -2.77 24.53 0.47
N THR A 158 -3.37 25.20 -0.50
CA THR A 158 -3.79 26.61 -0.38
C THR A 158 -5.17 26.71 0.27
N ASN A 159 -5.43 27.77 1.05
CA ASN A 159 -6.68 28.04 1.79
C ASN A 159 -7.94 27.31 1.28
N GLY A 160 -8.38 26.31 2.04
CA GLY A 160 -9.59 25.52 1.75
C GLY A 160 -9.34 24.19 1.05
N ALA A 161 -8.16 23.98 0.46
CA ALA A 161 -7.72 22.69 -0.06
C ALA A 161 -7.06 21.83 1.03
N THR A 162 -7.11 20.52 0.84
CA THR A 162 -6.52 19.49 1.71
C THR A 162 -5.40 18.70 1.01
N VAL A 163 -5.10 19.06 -0.23
CA VAL A 163 -4.26 18.28 -1.15
C VAL A 163 -2.91 18.98 -1.34
N TRP A 164 -1.84 18.21 -1.13
CA TRP A 164 -0.47 18.54 -1.47
C TRP A 164 -0.22 18.27 -2.93
N GLN A 165 0.57 19.13 -3.57
CA GLN A 165 0.84 19.03 -5.01
C GLN A 165 2.33 19.02 -5.27
N TYR A 166 2.75 18.18 -6.21
CA TYR A 166 4.04 18.30 -6.87
C TYR A 166 3.90 19.27 -8.06
N ALA A 167 4.81 20.23 -8.15
CA ALA A 167 4.80 21.29 -9.15
C ALA A 167 5.46 20.88 -10.47
N GLY A 168 6.21 19.77 -10.48
CA GLY A 168 6.80 19.17 -11.67
C GLY A 168 5.83 18.26 -12.43
N THR A 169 6.35 17.56 -13.43
CA THR A 169 5.58 16.54 -14.17
C THR A 169 5.53 15.26 -13.35
N PRO A 170 4.34 14.75 -12.99
CA PRO A 170 4.23 13.48 -12.30
C PRO A 170 4.53 12.29 -13.21
N GLU A 171 4.91 11.16 -12.63
CA GLU A 171 5.19 9.94 -13.41
C GLU A 171 3.91 9.30 -13.97
N ILE A 172 2.79 9.41 -13.25
CA ILE A 172 1.46 9.01 -13.74
C ILE A 172 0.68 10.25 -14.17
N GLU A 173 0.38 10.36 -15.47
CA GLU A 173 -0.46 11.43 -16.03
C GLU A 173 -1.98 11.23 -15.79
N GLU A 174 -2.46 9.99 -15.67
CA GLU A 174 -3.89 9.68 -15.48
C GLU A 174 -4.17 8.95 -14.15
N HIS A 175 -4.79 9.68 -13.23
CA HIS A 175 -5.04 9.24 -11.85
C HIS A 175 -6.18 8.23 -11.68
N THR A 176 -6.98 7.98 -12.72
CA THR A 176 -8.23 7.20 -12.62
C THR A 176 -8.07 5.72 -12.93
N GLU A 177 -6.94 5.30 -13.52
CA GLU A 177 -6.74 3.90 -13.93
C GLU A 177 -5.95 3.05 -12.91
N ASP A 178 -5.17 3.65 -12.01
CA ASP A 178 -4.24 2.90 -11.14
C ASP A 178 -4.77 2.61 -9.72
N GLY A 179 -6.08 2.39 -9.57
CA GLY A 179 -6.69 1.96 -8.30
C GLY A 179 -6.60 2.97 -7.14
N ARG A 180 -6.20 4.21 -7.43
CA ARG A 180 -6.05 5.29 -6.45
C ARG A 180 -7.34 6.10 -6.35
N SER A 181 -8.23 5.69 -5.44
CA SER A 181 -9.45 6.45 -5.14
C SER A 181 -9.12 7.76 -4.43
N PHE A 182 -9.24 8.88 -5.15
CA PHE A 182 -9.30 10.20 -4.54
C PHE A 182 -10.55 10.29 -3.65
N LEU A 183 -10.37 10.07 -2.35
CA LEU A 183 -11.44 10.30 -1.39
C LEU A 183 -11.62 11.82 -1.24
N GLU A 184 -12.68 12.35 -1.83
CA GLU A 184 -13.09 13.74 -1.62
C GLU A 184 -13.12 14.04 -0.12
N SER A 185 -12.41 15.10 0.25
CA SER A 185 -12.06 15.38 1.64
C SER A 185 -13.28 15.84 2.43
N SER A 186 -13.95 14.90 3.09
CA SER A 186 -14.65 15.20 4.33
C SER A 186 -13.63 15.38 5.47
N PRO A 187 -13.85 16.29 6.43
CA PRO A 187 -12.88 16.65 7.49
C PRO A 187 -12.52 15.52 8.47
N THR A 188 -13.01 14.30 8.24
CA THR A 188 -12.71 13.08 9.01
C THR A 188 -12.37 11.88 8.10
N SER A 189 -11.94 12.14 6.86
CA SER A 189 -11.65 11.08 5.89
C SER A 189 -10.28 10.44 6.18
N TYR A 190 -10.31 9.35 6.95
CA TYR A 190 -9.12 8.52 7.16
C TYR A 190 -8.81 7.75 5.87
N GLY A 191 -7.54 7.75 5.44
CA GLY A 191 -7.09 7.07 4.21
C GLY A 191 -7.23 5.54 4.28
N SER A 192 -7.20 4.98 5.50
CA SER A 192 -7.47 3.57 5.75
C SER A 192 -8.17 3.35 7.08
N VAL A 193 -8.88 2.22 7.20
CA VAL A 193 -9.51 1.79 8.46
C VAL A 193 -8.47 1.60 9.57
N LYS A 194 -7.26 1.15 9.22
CA LYS A 194 -6.17 1.02 10.18
C LYS A 194 -5.82 2.38 10.79
N HIS A 195 -5.61 3.39 9.95
CA HIS A 195 -5.28 4.73 10.40
C HIS A 195 -6.40 5.37 11.24
N ALA A 196 -7.66 5.13 10.86
CA ALA A 196 -8.81 5.54 11.66
C ALA A 196 -8.80 4.94 13.08
N LEU A 197 -8.51 3.65 13.19
CA LEU A 197 -8.46 2.94 14.48
C LEU A 197 -7.27 3.33 15.37
N GLU A 198 -6.18 3.79 14.77
CA GLU A 198 -5.01 4.30 15.48
C GLU A 198 -5.23 5.73 15.98
N THR A 199 -5.94 6.55 15.23
CA THR A 199 -6.21 7.97 15.59
C THR A 199 -7.31 8.11 16.63
N LEU A 200 -8.31 7.22 16.61
CA LEU A 200 -9.35 7.22 17.63
C LEU A 200 -8.77 6.80 19.00
N ALA A 201 -9.10 7.57 20.04
CA ALA A 201 -8.72 7.29 21.43
C ALA A 201 -9.48 6.07 22.00
N LEU A 202 -9.17 4.88 21.48
CA LEU A 202 -9.80 3.62 21.81
C LEU A 202 -9.00 2.84 22.85
N THR A 203 -9.70 2.16 23.75
CA THR A 203 -9.06 1.14 24.59
C THR A 203 -8.61 -0.07 23.75
N ALA A 204 -7.68 -0.88 24.27
CA ALA A 204 -7.24 -2.10 23.60
C ALA A 204 -8.41 -3.04 23.26
N ASP A 205 -9.37 -3.15 24.18
CA ASP A 205 -10.59 -3.95 24.01
C ASP A 205 -11.49 -3.41 22.90
N GLN A 206 -11.72 -2.09 22.86
CA GLN A 206 -12.50 -1.47 21.78
C GLN A 206 -11.83 -1.69 20.43
N ARG A 207 -10.51 -1.48 20.33
CA ARG A 207 -9.76 -1.69 19.08
C ARG A 207 -9.86 -3.15 18.61
N ALA A 208 -9.69 -4.12 19.51
CA ALA A 208 -9.81 -5.53 19.18
C ALA A 208 -11.22 -5.93 18.72
N ALA A 209 -12.26 -5.42 19.39
CA ALA A 209 -13.65 -5.68 19.05
C ALA A 209 -14.05 -5.05 17.71
N VAL A 210 -13.65 -3.81 17.45
CA VAL A 210 -13.92 -3.12 16.17
C VAL A 210 -13.18 -3.81 15.02
N HIS A 211 -11.92 -4.21 15.23
CA HIS A 211 -11.17 -4.98 14.24
C HIS A 211 -11.88 -6.31 13.91
N ALA A 212 -12.41 -7.03 14.89
CA ALA A 212 -13.16 -8.27 14.64
C ALA A 212 -14.42 -8.04 13.81
N ALA A 213 -15.21 -7.01 14.10
CA ALA A 213 -16.36 -6.64 13.27
C ALA A 213 -15.93 -6.24 11.85
N PHE A 214 -14.85 -5.47 11.72
CA PHE A 214 -14.33 -5.06 10.43
C PHE A 214 -13.88 -6.24 9.56
N VAL A 215 -13.23 -7.26 10.14
CA VAL A 215 -12.85 -8.49 9.40
C VAL A 215 -14.06 -9.19 8.78
N VAL A 216 -15.19 -9.23 9.50
CA VAL A 216 -16.44 -9.79 8.96
C VAL A 216 -16.97 -8.97 7.80
N LEU A 217 -16.98 -7.63 7.94
CA LEU A 217 -17.43 -6.74 6.87
C LEU A 217 -16.55 -6.86 5.64
N ARG A 218 -15.23 -6.86 5.82
CA ARG A 218 -14.27 -7.01 4.72
C ARG A 218 -14.44 -8.33 3.98
N HIS A 219 -14.68 -9.43 4.69
CA HIS A 219 -14.83 -10.74 4.05
C HIS A 219 -16.14 -10.88 3.27
N ASN A 220 -17.22 -10.27 3.74
CA ASN A 220 -18.56 -10.48 3.17
C ASN A 220 -19.07 -9.28 2.36
N SER A 221 -18.35 -8.15 2.34
CA SER A 221 -18.74 -6.82 1.86
C SER A 221 -19.99 -6.23 2.53
N THR A 222 -20.94 -7.06 2.96
CA THR A 222 -22.11 -6.71 3.76
C THR A 222 -22.22 -7.66 4.95
N ALA A 223 -22.66 -7.16 6.09
CA ALA A 223 -22.86 -7.97 7.27
C ALA A 223 -24.02 -7.44 8.12
N SER A 224 -24.76 -8.35 8.74
CA SER A 224 -25.83 -7.97 9.67
C SER A 224 -25.25 -7.49 10.99
N GLU A 225 -25.93 -6.55 11.62
CA GLU A 225 -25.62 -6.04 12.97
C GLU A 225 -25.50 -7.19 13.98
N THR A 226 -26.34 -8.21 13.84
CA THR A 226 -26.28 -9.40 14.70
C THR A 226 -24.95 -10.15 14.55
N ALA A 227 -24.44 -10.30 13.32
CA ALA A 227 -23.15 -10.94 13.07
C ALA A 227 -22.00 -10.09 13.63
N LEU A 228 -22.01 -8.78 13.38
CA LEU A 228 -20.97 -7.85 13.84
C LEU A 228 -20.94 -7.73 15.37
N LYS A 229 -22.10 -7.64 16.01
CA LYS A 229 -22.25 -7.66 17.46
C LYS A 229 -21.71 -8.95 18.06
N ARG A 230 -22.05 -10.10 17.48
CA ARG A 230 -21.57 -11.40 17.97
C ARG A 230 -20.04 -11.48 17.89
N GLU A 231 -19.44 -11.20 16.73
CA GLU A 231 -17.99 -11.31 16.58
C GLU A 231 -17.22 -10.29 17.43
N SER A 232 -17.70 -9.04 17.49
CA SER A 232 -17.07 -8.01 18.33
C SER A 232 -17.16 -8.32 19.83
N TYR A 233 -18.27 -8.91 20.28
CA TYR A 233 -18.43 -9.33 21.67
C TYR A 233 -17.59 -10.58 22.00
N GLU A 234 -17.64 -11.63 21.16
CA GLU A 234 -16.89 -12.87 21.39
C GLU A 234 -15.37 -12.65 21.43
N ARG A 235 -14.88 -11.62 20.72
CA ARG A 235 -13.44 -11.31 20.68
C ARG A 235 -12.89 -10.85 22.03
N VAL A 236 -13.69 -10.17 22.85
CA VAL A 236 -13.28 -9.49 24.09
C VAL A 236 -13.96 -10.07 25.32
N LYS A 237 -15.24 -10.45 25.20
CA LYS A 237 -16.09 -10.96 26.29
C LYS A 237 -16.09 -10.04 27.51
N PRO A 238 -16.51 -8.78 27.38
CA PRO A 238 -16.52 -7.85 28.49
C PRO A 238 -17.41 -8.39 29.63
N THR A 239 -16.87 -8.46 30.84
CA THR A 239 -17.57 -9.06 32.01
C THR A 239 -18.61 -8.12 32.62
N THR A 240 -18.56 -6.83 32.28
CA THR A 240 -19.35 -5.77 32.90
C THR A 240 -20.50 -5.26 32.04
N MET A 241 -20.66 -5.76 30.81
CA MET A 241 -21.65 -5.27 29.85
C MET A 241 -22.28 -6.43 29.09
N SER A 242 -23.58 -6.32 28.77
CA SER A 242 -24.22 -7.24 27.83
C SER A 242 -23.70 -7.01 26.41
N ALA A 243 -23.86 -8.00 25.52
CA ALA A 243 -23.51 -7.84 24.11
C ALA A 243 -24.21 -6.65 23.44
N GLU A 244 -25.47 -6.41 23.82
CA GLU A 244 -26.26 -5.28 23.32
C GLU A 244 -25.70 -3.93 23.77
N ALA A 245 -25.42 -3.80 25.07
CA ALA A 245 -24.87 -2.56 25.61
C ALA A 245 -23.44 -2.31 25.11
N TRP A 246 -22.65 -3.37 24.95
CA TRP A 246 -21.30 -3.28 24.37
C TRP A 246 -21.35 -2.75 22.94
N TRP A 247 -22.20 -3.35 22.10
CA TRP A 247 -22.33 -2.95 20.70
C TRP A 247 -22.77 -1.49 20.55
N SER A 248 -23.95 -1.16 21.09
CA SER A 248 -24.58 0.16 20.92
C SER A 248 -23.77 1.31 21.52
N LEU A 249 -23.13 1.10 22.68
CA LEU A 249 -22.42 2.18 23.38
C LEU A 249 -20.94 2.29 23.03
N ARG A 250 -20.31 1.21 22.53
CA ARG A 250 -18.85 1.15 22.39
C ARG A 250 -18.37 0.82 21.00
N ILE A 251 -19.12 0.08 20.18
CA ILE A 251 -18.61 -0.45 18.90
C ILE A 251 -19.27 0.24 17.73
N GLU A 252 -20.59 0.25 17.66
CA GLU A 252 -21.34 0.83 16.53
C GLU A 252 -20.97 2.30 16.25
N PRO A 253 -20.87 3.20 17.26
CA PRO A 253 -20.50 4.59 17.00
C PRO A 253 -19.07 4.78 16.49
N ILE A 254 -18.19 3.80 16.72
CA ILE A 254 -16.83 3.79 16.16
C ILE A 254 -16.90 3.30 14.72
N LEU A 255 -17.60 2.19 14.49
CA LEU A 255 -17.71 1.54 13.19
C LEU A 255 -18.26 2.49 12.12
N GLN A 256 -19.29 3.28 12.47
CA GLN A 256 -19.88 4.31 11.60
C GLN A 256 -18.95 5.50 11.29
N LYS A 257 -17.85 5.66 12.03
CA LYS A 257 -16.84 6.69 11.77
C LYS A 257 -15.69 6.18 10.91
N LEU A 258 -15.62 4.87 10.63
CA LEU A 258 -14.55 4.30 9.84
C LEU A 258 -14.79 4.55 8.35
N PRO A 259 -13.72 4.83 7.59
CA PRO A 259 -13.84 5.09 6.16
C PRO A 259 -14.36 3.84 5.43
N GLY A 260 -15.24 4.06 4.45
CA GLY A 260 -15.81 3.01 3.62
C GLY A 260 -16.83 2.12 4.31
N ILE A 261 -17.22 2.37 5.57
CA ILE A 261 -18.29 1.62 6.25
C ILE A 261 -19.56 2.45 6.28
N GLU A 262 -20.62 1.92 5.69
CA GLU A 262 -21.93 2.55 5.64
C GLU A 262 -22.98 1.65 6.24
N ARG A 263 -23.96 2.24 6.92
CA ARG A 263 -25.15 1.52 7.37
C ARG A 263 -26.21 1.63 6.28
N VAL A 264 -26.56 0.51 5.66
CA VAL A 264 -27.52 0.44 4.56
C VAL A 264 -28.95 0.49 5.08
N ASP A 265 -29.21 -0.18 6.21
CA ASP A 265 -30.52 -0.21 6.88
C ASP A 265 -30.38 -0.40 8.40
N GLU A 266 -31.49 -0.57 9.11
CA GLU A 266 -31.50 -0.75 10.57
C GLU A 266 -30.69 -1.96 11.06
N GLN A 267 -30.37 -2.94 10.22
CA GLN A 267 -29.69 -4.16 10.64
C GLN A 267 -28.50 -4.53 9.76
N THR A 268 -28.12 -3.71 8.78
CA THR A 268 -27.11 -4.09 7.79
C THR A 268 -26.06 -3.00 7.60
N PHE A 269 -24.81 -3.43 7.61
CA PHE A 269 -23.64 -2.61 7.31
C PHE A 269 -22.98 -3.10 6.02
N HIS A 270 -22.44 -2.17 5.26
CA HIS A 270 -21.72 -2.40 4.01
C HIS A 270 -20.32 -1.78 4.11
N TYR A 271 -19.33 -2.45 3.53
CA TYR A 271 -17.97 -1.95 3.38
C TYR A 271 -17.61 -1.85 1.90
N THR A 272 -17.22 -0.66 1.45
CA THR A 272 -16.89 -0.33 0.05
C THR A 272 -15.38 -0.23 -0.21
N GLY A 273 -14.54 -0.30 0.81
CA GLY A 273 -13.12 0.08 0.69
C GLY A 273 -12.22 -0.86 -0.11
N ASP A 274 -12.66 -2.08 -0.45
CA ASP A 274 -11.91 -3.02 -1.30
C ASP A 274 -12.49 -3.10 -2.74
N ASP A 275 -13.61 -2.43 -3.03
CA ASP A 275 -14.31 -2.52 -4.33
C ASP A 275 -13.82 -1.43 -5.30
N VAL A 276 -12.54 -1.53 -5.66
CA VAL A 276 -11.95 -0.77 -6.76
C VAL A 276 -12.16 -1.56 -8.05
N GLY A 277 -13.26 -1.28 -8.76
CA GLY A 277 -13.31 -1.51 -10.21
C GLY A 277 -14.12 -2.69 -10.76
N SER A 278 -15.30 -3.02 -10.21
CA SER A 278 -16.32 -3.70 -11.03
C SER A 278 -17.06 -2.69 -11.90
N GLY A 279 -16.36 -2.12 -12.89
CA GLY A 279 -16.97 -1.31 -13.94
C GLY A 279 -18.03 -2.14 -14.66
N GLN A 280 -19.30 -1.80 -14.44
CA GLN A 280 -20.40 -2.26 -15.28
C GLN A 280 -20.09 -1.85 -16.72
N HIS A 281 -19.78 -2.83 -17.56
CA HIS A 281 -19.90 -2.68 -19.00
C HIS A 281 -21.39 -2.38 -19.29
N PRO A 282 -21.75 -1.21 -19.83
CA PRO A 282 -23.08 -1.06 -20.41
C PRO A 282 -23.11 -1.93 -21.66
N ASP A 283 -23.93 -2.98 -21.63
CA ASP A 283 -24.38 -3.69 -22.81
C ASP A 283 -24.82 -2.65 -23.85
N SER A 284 -24.08 -2.57 -24.94
CA SER A 284 -24.48 -1.81 -26.12
C SER A 284 -25.32 -2.73 -26.99
N GLU A 285 -26.60 -2.39 -27.09
CA GLU A 285 -27.50 -2.81 -28.19
C GLU A 285 -26.91 -2.47 -29.57
#